data_AF-A0A943J7S1-F1
#
_entry.id   AF-A0A943J7S1-F1
#
_cell.length_a   1.000
_cell.length_b   1.000
_cell.length_c   1.000
_cell.angle_alpha   90.00
_cell.angle_beta   90.00
_cell.angle_gamma   90.00
#
_symmetry.space_group_name_H-M   'P 1'
#
loop_
_entity.id
_entity.type
_entity.pdbx_description
1 polymer ?
#
loop_
_entity_poly.entity_id
_entity_poly.type
_entity_poly.pdbx_seq_one_letter_code
_entity_poly.pdbx_strand_id
1 'polypeptide(L)'
;MNMKKKYILWGLLACMALFTSCYEEDTLTPTEGGIELRFKVPQGNNSWDDDIAQIYEDYNVYLIYKDLQRADFNRSWTGISYGSGYEGQGCVNDEMTNYYVEFMKKHIFAYLNPPITSKVLPMYWYLGYNVYSKGVLEVGGVILASWIVPIHENYDGLDYWCTCMFGEDNPSDPYLIPTDRALLDRRRKMILAPVLEKAVKAGNIIIPEEFEVGFDHVTNLIAGLGMEDDPNYYLTRGYPGSVNTYVFNSISEPANNSYPPTNEETFIGYMHLSMYYNQARLAEVYPADKYPFLTEKFAFVQKYLKDKYQIDLEAITNGPEDWDLPLPPIPETPDEE
;
A
#
# COMPACT_ATOMS: atom_id res chain seq x y z
N MET A 1 4.06 -57.76 -8.90
CA MET A 1 3.70 -56.53 -9.63
C MET A 1 3.46 -56.87 -11.11
N ASN A 2 2.23 -56.70 -11.62
CA ASN A 2 1.83 -57.05 -13.00
C ASN A 2 2.73 -56.38 -14.05
N MET A 3 3.03 -57.06 -15.17
CA MET A 3 3.90 -56.53 -16.23
C MET A 3 3.43 -55.17 -16.76
N LYS A 4 2.11 -54.92 -16.86
CA LYS A 4 1.55 -53.60 -17.19
C LYS A 4 1.95 -52.47 -16.21
N LYS A 5 2.10 -52.78 -14.91
CA LYS A 5 2.54 -51.80 -13.90
C LYS A 5 4.05 -51.51 -13.98
N LYS A 6 4.86 -52.46 -14.48
CA LYS A 6 6.29 -52.22 -14.76
C LYS A 6 6.46 -51.26 -15.94
N TYR A 7 5.75 -51.45 -17.06
CA TYR A 7 5.88 -50.54 -18.20
C TYR A 7 5.39 -49.10 -17.92
N ILE A 8 4.39 -48.93 -17.05
CA ILE A 8 3.94 -47.61 -16.59
C ILE A 8 4.99 -46.95 -15.68
N LEU A 9 5.63 -47.71 -14.79
CA LEU A 9 6.68 -47.21 -13.91
C LEU A 9 7.96 -46.84 -14.68
N TRP A 10 8.33 -47.62 -15.70
CA TRP A 10 9.46 -47.33 -16.60
C TRP A 10 9.14 -46.17 -17.56
N GLY A 11 7.88 -46.02 -17.99
CA GLY A 11 7.43 -44.86 -18.76
C GLY A 11 7.45 -43.55 -17.95
N LEU A 12 7.06 -43.60 -16.67
CA LEU A 12 7.13 -42.45 -15.75
C LEU A 12 8.57 -42.06 -15.39
N LEU A 13 9.49 -43.02 -15.25
CA LEU A 13 10.91 -42.74 -15.05
C LEU A 13 11.59 -42.13 -16.28
N ALA A 14 11.18 -42.52 -17.49
CA ALA A 14 11.67 -41.92 -18.73
C ALA A 14 11.17 -40.49 -18.94
N CYS A 15 9.95 -40.15 -18.47
CA CYS A 15 9.43 -38.77 -18.51
C CYS A 15 10.14 -37.84 -17.51
N MET A 16 10.62 -38.33 -16.37
CA MET A 16 11.38 -37.50 -15.41
C MET A 16 12.80 -37.15 -15.91
N ALA A 17 13.38 -37.93 -16.83
CA ALA A 17 14.69 -37.63 -17.41
C ALA A 17 14.64 -36.53 -18.50
N LEU A 18 13.45 -36.23 -19.05
CA LEU A 18 13.27 -35.24 -20.12
C LEU A 18 13.09 -33.79 -19.63
N PHE A 19 13.05 -33.54 -18.31
CA PHE A 19 12.98 -32.20 -17.72
C PHE A 19 14.29 -31.73 -17.07
N THR A 20 15.41 -32.39 -17.37
CA THR A 20 16.75 -31.93 -16.96
C THR A 20 17.48 -31.23 -18.12
N SER A 21 16.79 -30.36 -18.87
CA SER A 21 17.50 -29.28 -19.54
C SER A 21 17.73 -28.17 -18.53
N CYS A 22 18.84 -28.26 -17.80
CA CYS A 22 19.47 -27.02 -17.31
C CYS A 22 19.90 -26.27 -18.56
N TYR A 23 19.01 -25.45 -19.11
CA TYR A 23 19.44 -24.36 -19.95
C TYR A 23 20.18 -23.42 -19.01
N GLU A 24 21.51 -23.37 -19.14
CA GLU A 24 22.22 -22.16 -18.75
C GLU A 24 21.68 -21.09 -19.68
N GLU A 25 20.79 -20.23 -19.16
CA GLU A 25 20.47 -19.02 -19.89
C GLU A 25 21.77 -18.26 -20.10
N ASP A 26 22.06 -17.92 -21.36
CA ASP A 26 23.18 -17.05 -21.68
C ASP A 26 23.11 -15.85 -20.74
N THR A 27 24.24 -15.53 -20.09
CA THR A 27 24.32 -14.39 -19.18
C THR A 27 23.88 -13.16 -19.96
N LEU A 28 22.70 -12.63 -19.63
CA LEU A 28 22.21 -11.38 -20.22
C LEU A 28 23.26 -10.31 -19.91
N THR A 29 24.09 -10.00 -20.89
CA THR A 29 24.99 -8.86 -20.81
C THR A 29 24.10 -7.63 -20.86
N PRO A 30 24.09 -6.77 -19.82
CA PRO A 30 23.33 -5.54 -19.85
C PRO A 30 23.66 -4.78 -21.13
N THR A 31 22.64 -4.34 -21.87
CA THR A 31 22.85 -3.50 -23.04
C THR A 31 23.70 -2.29 -22.61
N GLU A 32 24.83 -2.07 -23.29
CA GLU A 32 25.64 -0.86 -23.09
C GLU A 32 24.75 0.36 -23.39
N GLY A 33 24.29 1.04 -22.34
CA GLY A 33 23.34 2.15 -22.47
C GLY A 33 22.46 2.42 -21.24
N GLY A 34 22.36 1.46 -20.31
CA GLY A 34 21.47 1.60 -19.14
C GLY A 34 19.98 1.50 -19.50
N ILE A 35 19.10 1.63 -18.52
CA ILE A 35 17.65 1.68 -18.74
C ILE A 35 17.31 3.08 -19.28
N GLU A 36 16.78 3.14 -20.50
CA GLU A 36 16.22 4.40 -21.03
C GLU A 36 14.98 4.77 -20.21
N LEU A 37 15.02 5.93 -19.54
CA LEU A 37 13.91 6.39 -18.70
C LEU A 37 12.76 6.89 -19.56
N ARG A 38 11.52 6.63 -19.11
CA ARG A 38 10.29 7.15 -19.74
C ARG A 38 10.18 8.67 -19.63
N PHE A 39 10.74 9.24 -18.56
CA PHE A 39 10.68 10.67 -18.27
C PHE A 39 12.06 11.30 -18.33
N LYS A 40 12.10 12.56 -18.78
CA LYS A 40 13.31 13.37 -18.69
C LYS A 40 13.50 13.83 -17.25
N VAL A 41 14.67 13.57 -16.69
CA VAL A 41 15.06 13.98 -15.34
C VAL A 41 16.34 14.82 -15.40
N PRO A 42 16.50 15.87 -14.56
CA PRO A 42 15.49 16.41 -13.64
C PRO A 42 14.30 17.00 -14.40
N GLN A 43 13.11 16.98 -13.79
CA GLN A 43 11.90 17.48 -14.43
C GLN A 43 11.90 19.02 -14.48
N GLY A 44 12.44 19.69 -13.46
CA GLY A 44 12.54 21.15 -13.37
C GLY A 44 13.88 21.62 -12.80
N ASN A 45 13.90 22.88 -12.37
CA ASN A 45 15.01 23.53 -11.69
C ASN A 45 14.53 24.42 -10.52
N ASN A 46 13.36 24.10 -9.97
CA ASN A 46 12.80 24.77 -8.81
C ASN A 46 13.46 24.22 -7.53
N SER A 47 13.27 24.91 -6.40
CA SER A 47 13.91 24.52 -5.13
C SER A 47 13.52 23.13 -4.63
N TRP A 48 12.32 22.64 -4.97
CA TRP A 48 11.86 21.30 -4.60
C TRP A 48 12.42 20.19 -5.52
N ASP A 49 12.98 20.52 -6.69
CA ASP A 49 13.62 19.51 -7.54
C ASP A 49 14.90 18.96 -6.86
N ASP A 50 15.55 19.72 -5.98
CA ASP A 50 16.65 19.25 -5.13
C ASP A 50 16.18 18.20 -4.11
N ASP A 51 15.00 18.41 -3.50
CA ASP A 51 14.39 17.43 -2.60
C ASP A 51 14.03 16.13 -3.36
N ILE A 52 13.53 16.23 -4.60
CA ILE A 52 13.26 15.07 -5.47
C ILE A 52 14.56 14.32 -5.78
N ALA A 53 15.65 15.04 -6.08
CA ALA A 53 16.95 14.44 -6.34
C ALA A 53 17.47 13.68 -5.10
N GLN A 54 17.34 14.25 -3.90
CA GLN A 54 17.74 13.57 -2.67
C GLN A 54 16.91 12.31 -2.41
N ILE A 55 15.59 12.36 -2.64
CA ILE A 55 14.73 11.17 -2.53
C ILE A 55 15.17 10.08 -3.50
N TYR A 56 15.56 10.45 -4.73
CA TYR A 56 16.12 9.49 -5.69
C TYR A 56 17.45 8.90 -5.20
N GLU A 57 18.37 9.71 -4.68
CA GLU A 57 19.65 9.22 -4.15
C GLU A 57 19.46 8.24 -2.98
N ASP A 58 18.51 8.53 -2.08
CA ASP A 58 18.28 7.73 -0.88
C ASP A 58 17.47 6.46 -1.17
N TYR A 59 16.46 6.54 -2.04
CA TYR A 59 15.44 5.49 -2.22
C TYR A 59 15.41 4.87 -3.61
N ASN A 60 16.14 5.42 -4.58
CA ASN A 60 16.11 5.04 -5.99
C ASN A 60 14.69 5.07 -6.60
N VAL A 61 13.92 6.10 -6.24
CA VAL A 61 12.56 6.36 -6.74
C VAL A 61 12.52 7.71 -7.43
N TYR A 62 11.99 7.75 -8.65
CA TYR A 62 11.75 8.99 -9.38
C TYR A 62 10.36 9.54 -9.06
N LEU A 63 10.27 10.69 -8.39
CA LEU A 63 9.01 11.42 -8.27
C LEU A 63 8.71 12.14 -9.59
N ILE A 64 7.57 11.81 -10.21
CA ILE A 64 7.17 12.35 -11.52
C ILE A 64 5.89 13.17 -11.34
N TYR A 65 5.97 14.48 -11.57
CA TYR A 65 4.87 15.43 -11.37
C TYR A 65 4.36 16.06 -12.67
N LYS A 66 5.03 15.89 -13.80
CA LYS A 66 4.57 16.38 -15.11
C LYS A 66 4.89 15.43 -16.26
N ASP A 67 4.33 15.73 -17.43
CA ASP A 67 4.41 14.91 -18.66
C ASP A 67 3.82 13.49 -18.52
N LEU A 68 2.96 13.30 -17.50
CA LEU A 68 2.17 12.10 -17.30
C LEU A 68 1.03 12.07 -18.32
N GLN A 69 0.92 10.95 -19.01
CA GLN A 69 -0.12 10.68 -20.00
C GLN A 69 -1.03 9.58 -19.49
N ARG A 70 -2.25 9.51 -20.03
CA ARG A 70 -3.18 8.40 -19.78
C ARG A 70 -2.52 7.03 -19.89
N ALA A 71 -1.66 6.83 -20.90
CA ALA A 71 -0.98 5.55 -21.09
C ALA A 71 -0.10 5.16 -19.89
N ASP A 72 0.50 6.13 -19.20
CA ASP A 72 1.39 5.88 -18.05
C ASP A 72 0.61 5.33 -16.85
N PHE A 73 -0.58 5.85 -16.56
CA PHE A 73 -1.48 5.36 -15.49
C PHE A 73 -2.14 4.01 -15.80
N ASN A 74 -1.88 3.46 -16.97
CA ASN A 74 -2.54 2.27 -17.48
C ASN A 74 -1.53 1.15 -17.80
N ARG A 75 -0.28 1.28 -17.33
CA ARG A 75 0.74 0.24 -17.45
C ARG A 75 0.52 -0.80 -16.35
N SER A 76 -0.09 -1.93 -16.70
CA SER A 76 -0.38 -3.02 -15.78
C SER A 76 0.06 -4.38 -16.33
N TRP A 77 0.31 -5.35 -15.44
CA TRP A 77 0.64 -6.73 -15.81
C TRP A 77 -0.50 -7.48 -16.49
N THR A 78 -1.75 -7.12 -16.18
CA THR A 78 -2.95 -7.83 -16.65
C THR A 78 -3.58 -7.21 -17.91
N GLY A 79 -3.04 -6.08 -18.38
CA GLY A 79 -3.69 -5.25 -19.39
C GLY A 79 -4.98 -4.61 -18.87
N ILE A 80 -5.65 -3.83 -19.74
CA ILE A 80 -6.88 -3.11 -19.41
C ILE A 80 -7.96 -3.43 -20.45
N SER A 81 -9.19 -3.60 -19.97
CA SER A 81 -10.36 -3.81 -20.82
C SER A 81 -10.71 -2.55 -21.60
N TYR A 82 -11.15 -2.73 -22.85
CA TYR A 82 -11.55 -1.63 -23.73
C TYR A 82 -12.58 -0.69 -23.06
N GLY A 83 -12.34 0.62 -23.15
CA GLY A 83 -13.20 1.66 -22.58
C GLY A 83 -13.07 1.87 -21.06
N SER A 84 -12.39 0.97 -20.34
CA SER A 84 -12.10 1.10 -18.92
C SER A 84 -10.65 1.54 -18.70
N GLY A 85 -10.33 2.06 -17.52
CA GLY A 85 -8.95 2.37 -17.13
C GLY A 85 -8.85 3.58 -16.23
N TYR A 86 -7.62 4.01 -15.98
CA TYR A 86 -7.33 5.21 -15.23
C TYR A 86 -7.22 6.41 -16.14
N GLU A 87 -7.75 7.55 -15.68
CA GLU A 87 -7.53 8.86 -16.26
C GLU A 87 -6.80 9.71 -15.21
N GLY A 88 -6.16 10.78 -15.66
CA GLY A 88 -5.43 11.69 -14.79
C GLY A 88 -4.29 12.37 -15.52
N GLN A 89 -3.65 13.31 -14.83
CA GLN A 89 -2.49 14.04 -15.33
C GLN A 89 -1.51 14.33 -14.19
N GLY A 90 -0.38 14.97 -14.51
CA GLY A 90 0.53 15.51 -13.51
C GLY A 90 -0.03 16.73 -12.78
N CYS A 91 0.73 17.25 -11.85
CA CYS A 91 0.45 18.50 -11.15
C CYS A 91 0.17 19.63 -12.15
N VAL A 92 -0.82 20.45 -11.83
CA VAL A 92 -1.33 21.52 -12.71
C VAL A 92 -0.65 22.88 -12.49
N ASN A 93 0.03 23.06 -11.37
CA ASN A 93 0.79 24.25 -11.04
C ASN A 93 1.95 23.93 -10.08
N ASP A 94 2.87 24.88 -9.96
CA ASP A 94 4.09 24.77 -9.16
C ASP A 94 3.79 24.67 -7.66
N GLU A 95 2.78 25.38 -7.17
CA GLU A 95 2.35 25.32 -5.77
C GLU A 95 1.89 23.91 -5.38
N MET A 96 1.16 23.21 -6.27
CA MET A 96 0.72 21.84 -6.06
C MET A 96 1.89 20.86 -6.10
N THR A 97 2.84 21.05 -7.03
CA THR A 97 4.07 20.24 -7.03
C THR A 97 4.84 20.42 -5.72
N ASN A 98 5.04 21.66 -5.29
CA ASN A 98 5.72 21.94 -4.03
C ASN A 98 4.98 21.33 -2.83
N TYR A 99 3.65 21.41 -2.79
CA TYR A 99 2.83 20.77 -1.77
C TYR A 99 3.10 19.25 -1.71
N TYR A 100 3.05 18.57 -2.86
CA TYR A 100 3.31 17.13 -2.90
C TYR A 100 4.73 16.79 -2.47
N VAL A 101 5.74 17.52 -2.94
CA VAL A 101 7.14 17.23 -2.58
C VAL A 101 7.37 17.42 -1.08
N GLU A 102 6.85 18.52 -0.50
CA GLU A 102 6.92 18.75 0.95
C GLU A 102 6.18 17.65 1.74
N PHE A 103 5.00 17.23 1.28
CA PHE A 103 4.27 16.12 1.87
C PHE A 103 5.08 14.82 1.78
N MET A 104 5.60 14.45 0.61
CA MET A 104 6.40 13.24 0.43
C MET A 104 7.64 13.26 1.33
N LYS A 105 8.34 14.40 1.40
CA LYS A 105 9.53 14.56 2.25
C LYS A 105 9.20 14.43 3.74
N LYS A 106 8.29 15.26 4.24
CA LYS A 106 8.01 15.40 5.69
C LYS A 106 7.07 14.34 6.26
N HIS A 107 6.15 13.82 5.44
CA HIS A 107 5.10 12.90 5.89
C HIS A 107 5.34 11.46 5.45
N ILE A 108 6.10 11.21 4.38
CA ILE A 108 6.33 9.85 3.88
C ILE A 108 7.77 9.41 4.13
N PHE A 109 8.74 9.98 3.41
CA PHE A 109 10.13 9.53 3.44
C PHE A 109 10.84 9.82 4.76
N ALA A 110 10.39 10.79 5.56
CA ALA A 110 10.87 11.01 6.93
C ALA A 110 10.62 9.81 7.88
N TYR A 111 9.70 8.91 7.54
CA TYR A 111 9.34 7.73 8.35
C TYR A 111 9.79 6.40 7.74
N LEU A 112 10.51 6.45 6.63
CA LEU A 112 11.04 5.29 5.94
C LEU A 112 12.56 5.25 6.06
N ASN A 113 13.13 4.11 5.71
CA ASN A 113 14.58 3.99 5.53
C ASN A 113 14.89 3.05 4.36
N PRO A 114 16.02 3.25 3.66
CA PRO A 114 16.35 2.49 2.45
C PRO A 114 16.34 0.95 2.62
N PRO A 115 16.82 0.37 3.76
CA PRO A 115 16.78 -1.07 3.96
C PRO A 115 15.39 -1.70 3.86
N ILE A 116 14.35 -1.07 4.43
CA ILE A 116 12.99 -1.64 4.40
C ILE A 116 12.29 -1.41 3.06
N THR A 117 12.68 -0.38 2.31
CA THR A 117 12.05 0.01 1.04
C THR A 117 12.74 -0.60 -0.19
N SER A 118 13.92 -1.19 -0.03
CA SER A 118 14.66 -1.82 -1.12
C SER A 118 13.82 -2.93 -1.78
N LYS A 119 13.65 -2.88 -3.10
CA LYS A 119 12.78 -3.82 -3.87
C LYS A 119 11.29 -3.76 -3.52
N VAL A 120 10.86 -2.79 -2.72
CA VAL A 120 9.45 -2.55 -2.37
C VAL A 120 8.91 -1.37 -3.16
N LEU A 121 9.64 -0.26 -3.15
CA LEU A 121 9.22 0.95 -3.87
C LEU A 121 9.35 0.76 -5.39
N PRO A 122 8.45 1.39 -6.17
CA PRO A 122 8.48 1.34 -7.62
C PRO A 122 9.64 2.18 -8.18
N MET A 123 9.92 2.03 -9.48
CA MET A 123 10.87 2.91 -10.16
C MET A 123 10.34 4.36 -10.21
N TYR A 124 9.04 4.53 -10.49
CA TYR A 124 8.40 5.83 -10.54
C TYR A 124 7.32 5.99 -9.48
N TRP A 125 7.19 7.18 -8.92
CA TRP A 125 6.05 7.56 -8.10
C TRP A 125 5.41 8.82 -8.69
N TYR A 126 4.20 8.66 -9.20
CA TYR A 126 3.46 9.73 -9.87
C TYR A 126 2.76 10.61 -8.85
N LEU A 127 2.97 11.92 -8.98
CA LEU A 127 2.27 12.96 -8.23
C LEU A 127 1.15 13.50 -9.12
N GLY A 128 -0.03 12.92 -8.95
CA GLY A 128 -1.15 13.07 -9.88
C GLY A 128 -2.12 14.20 -9.51
N TYR A 129 -2.82 14.69 -10.51
CA TYR A 129 -4.01 15.53 -10.39
C TYR A 129 -5.17 14.89 -11.14
N ASN A 130 -6.34 14.92 -10.51
CA ASN A 130 -7.59 14.37 -11.02
C ASN A 130 -7.45 12.91 -11.52
N VAL A 131 -6.79 12.07 -10.72
CA VAL A 131 -6.62 10.65 -11.04
C VAL A 131 -7.86 9.87 -10.63
N TYR A 132 -8.53 9.24 -11.59
CA TYR A 132 -9.74 8.45 -11.34
C TYR A 132 -9.80 7.20 -12.20
N SER A 133 -10.50 6.19 -11.71
CA SER A 133 -10.91 5.03 -12.51
C SER A 133 -12.20 5.37 -13.23
N LYS A 134 -12.21 5.11 -14.54
CA LYS A 134 -13.38 5.17 -15.39
C LYS A 134 -13.76 3.76 -15.78
N GLY A 135 -14.93 3.31 -15.36
CA GLY A 135 -15.53 2.12 -15.93
C GLY A 135 -16.73 2.48 -16.80
N VAL A 136 -16.95 1.68 -17.83
CA VAL A 136 -18.05 1.84 -18.78
C VAL A 136 -18.76 0.51 -18.97
N LEU A 137 -20.09 0.55 -19.03
CA LEU A 137 -20.90 -0.57 -19.48
C LEU A 137 -21.27 -0.33 -20.94
N GLU A 138 -20.63 -1.06 -21.85
CA GLU A 138 -20.90 -0.98 -23.29
C GLU A 138 -21.63 -2.25 -23.77
N VAL A 139 -22.69 -2.06 -24.56
CA VAL A 139 -23.40 -3.16 -25.23
C VAL A 139 -23.60 -2.80 -26.69
N GLY A 140 -22.89 -3.52 -27.58
CA GLY A 140 -23.04 -3.36 -29.03
C GLY A 140 -22.59 -2.00 -29.57
N GLY A 141 -21.53 -1.40 -29.03
CA GLY A 141 -21.05 -0.07 -29.44
C GLY A 141 -21.73 1.11 -28.73
N VAL A 142 -22.67 0.85 -27.83
CA VAL A 142 -23.42 1.88 -27.08
C VAL A 142 -23.04 1.83 -25.60
N ILE A 143 -22.60 2.97 -25.06
CA ILE A 143 -22.34 3.15 -23.63
C ILE A 143 -23.67 3.31 -22.91
N LEU A 144 -24.02 2.36 -22.04
CA LEU A 144 -25.24 2.36 -21.25
C LEU A 144 -25.06 3.01 -19.88
N ALA A 145 -23.85 2.96 -19.32
CA ALA A 145 -23.50 3.61 -18.06
C ALA A 145 -21.99 3.87 -17.99
N SER A 146 -21.60 4.87 -17.21
CA SER A 146 -20.21 5.10 -16.81
C SER A 146 -20.14 5.46 -15.34
N TRP A 147 -19.08 5.02 -14.67
CA TRP A 147 -18.78 5.34 -13.28
C TRP A 147 -17.37 5.90 -13.19
N ILE A 148 -17.24 6.97 -12.42
CA ILE A 148 -15.99 7.67 -12.13
C ILE A 148 -15.74 7.55 -10.63
N VAL A 149 -14.61 6.96 -10.27
CA VAL A 149 -14.20 6.76 -8.88
C VAL A 149 -12.82 7.37 -8.72
N PRO A 150 -12.65 8.41 -7.89
CA PRO A 150 -11.34 8.96 -7.60
C PRO A 150 -10.40 7.91 -7.05
N ILE A 151 -9.14 8.01 -7.47
CA ILE A 151 -8.09 7.08 -7.06
C ILE A 151 -7.09 7.88 -6.25
N HIS A 152 -7.17 7.74 -4.94
CA HIS A 152 -6.25 8.43 -4.04
C HIS A 152 -4.83 7.90 -4.13
N GLU A 153 -4.72 6.57 -4.23
CA GLU A 153 -3.46 5.85 -4.27
C GLU A 153 -3.58 4.66 -5.24
N ASN A 154 -2.53 4.40 -6.01
CA ASN A 154 -2.42 3.20 -6.84
C ASN A 154 -1.04 2.56 -6.61
N TYR A 155 -1.03 1.33 -6.10
CA TYR A 155 0.18 0.57 -5.75
C TYR A 155 0.43 -0.66 -6.64
N ASP A 156 -0.37 -0.80 -7.70
CA ASP A 156 -0.42 -1.98 -8.57
C ASP A 156 -0.02 -1.66 -10.02
N GLY A 157 0.52 -0.46 -10.26
CA GLY A 157 1.18 -0.13 -11.52
C GLY A 157 2.39 -1.03 -11.77
N LEU A 158 2.70 -1.27 -13.05
CA LEU A 158 3.76 -2.17 -13.48
C LEU A 158 5.13 -1.80 -12.89
N ASP A 159 5.53 -0.54 -13.06
CA ASP A 159 6.79 0.04 -12.62
C ASP A 159 6.59 1.37 -11.88
N TYR A 160 5.34 1.72 -11.56
CA TYR A 160 4.97 2.97 -10.92
C TYR A 160 3.95 2.79 -9.81
N TRP A 161 4.00 3.68 -8.82
CA TRP A 161 2.87 3.97 -7.93
C TRP A 161 2.36 5.39 -8.21
N CYS A 162 1.15 5.71 -7.76
CA CYS A 162 0.55 7.02 -7.95
C CYS A 162 -0.12 7.49 -6.68
N THR A 163 0.07 8.76 -6.34
CA THR A 163 -0.63 9.46 -5.25
C THR A 163 -1.38 10.65 -5.84
N CYS A 164 -2.68 10.73 -5.53
CA CYS A 164 -3.56 11.82 -5.92
C CYS A 164 -4.39 12.30 -4.73
N MET A 165 -4.19 13.57 -4.37
CA MET A 165 -4.90 14.29 -3.31
C MET A 165 -5.90 15.29 -3.85
N PHE A 166 -5.70 15.77 -5.08
CA PHE A 166 -6.46 16.86 -5.68
C PHE A 166 -7.08 16.42 -7.00
N GLY A 167 -8.25 16.96 -7.31
CA GLY A 167 -8.90 16.76 -8.59
C GLY A 167 -10.19 17.56 -8.65
N GLU A 168 -10.95 17.34 -9.71
CA GLU A 168 -12.23 18.01 -9.92
C GLU A 168 -13.28 17.50 -8.93
N ASP A 169 -14.29 18.34 -8.65
CA ASP A 169 -15.37 17.99 -7.75
C ASP A 169 -16.13 16.76 -8.24
N ASN A 170 -16.10 15.71 -7.43
CA ASN A 170 -16.94 14.53 -7.60
C ASN A 170 -17.83 14.38 -6.36
N PRO A 171 -19.06 14.94 -6.37
CA PRO A 171 -19.90 15.00 -5.18
C PRO A 171 -20.28 13.62 -4.60
N SER A 172 -20.24 12.56 -5.42
CA SER A 172 -20.58 11.20 -4.97
C SER A 172 -19.44 10.54 -4.21
N ASP A 173 -18.20 10.86 -4.58
CA ASP A 173 -16.99 10.33 -3.96
C ASP A 173 -15.88 11.38 -4.13
N PRO A 174 -15.68 12.29 -3.16
CA PRO A 174 -14.73 13.40 -3.33
C PRO A 174 -13.29 12.96 -3.09
N TYR A 175 -12.34 13.71 -3.67
CA TYR A 175 -10.93 13.53 -3.31
C TYR A 175 -10.71 13.79 -1.82
N LEU A 176 -9.93 12.91 -1.16
CA LEU A 176 -9.48 13.11 0.22
C LEU A 176 -8.38 14.18 0.26
N ILE A 177 -8.79 15.43 0.11
CA ILE A 177 -7.93 16.61 0.23
C ILE A 177 -7.63 16.83 1.72
N PRO A 178 -6.34 16.91 2.12
CA PRO A 178 -5.95 17.05 3.53
C PRO A 178 -6.12 18.48 4.04
N THR A 179 -7.37 18.90 4.23
CA THR A 179 -7.74 20.26 4.70
C THR A 179 -7.51 20.50 6.19
N ASP A 180 -7.24 19.44 6.95
CA ASP A 180 -6.95 19.49 8.38
C ASP A 180 -5.92 18.40 8.78
N ARG A 181 -5.44 18.48 10.02
CA ARG A 181 -4.47 17.53 10.57
C ARG A 181 -4.97 16.08 10.52
N ALA A 182 -6.24 15.83 10.83
CA ALA A 182 -6.77 14.47 10.88
C ALA A 182 -6.79 13.82 9.49
N LEU A 183 -7.18 14.56 8.45
CA LEU A 183 -7.12 14.11 7.06
C LEU A 183 -5.68 13.98 6.56
N LEU A 184 -4.79 14.91 6.92
CA LEU A 184 -3.36 14.81 6.60
C LEU A 184 -2.71 13.57 7.21
N ASP A 185 -3.04 13.26 8.46
CA ASP A 185 -2.59 12.05 9.15
C ASP A 185 -3.14 10.78 8.48
N ARG A 186 -4.41 10.80 8.05
CA ARG A 186 -5.00 9.71 7.27
C ARG A 186 -4.27 9.52 5.94
N ARG A 187 -3.99 10.58 5.18
CA ARG A 187 -3.23 10.50 3.92
C ARG A 187 -1.84 9.90 4.13
N ARG A 188 -1.12 10.31 5.17
CA ARG A 188 0.18 9.72 5.53
C ARG A 188 0.04 8.19 5.74
N LYS A 189 -0.98 7.76 6.48
CA LYS A 189 -1.18 6.35 6.81
C LYS A 189 -1.65 5.52 5.62
N MET A 190 -2.49 6.09 4.75
CA MET A 190 -2.90 5.47 3.47
C MET A 190 -1.71 5.14 2.56
N ILE A 191 -0.58 5.83 2.73
CA ILE A 191 0.67 5.59 1.99
C ILE A 191 1.62 4.67 2.73
N LEU A 192 1.91 4.98 4.01
CA LEU A 192 2.90 4.23 4.76
C LEU A 192 2.45 2.79 5.07
N ALA A 193 1.16 2.52 5.27
CA ALA A 193 0.69 1.18 5.59
C ALA A 193 0.93 0.19 4.43
N PRO A 194 0.51 0.47 3.19
CA PRO A 194 0.85 -0.37 2.03
C PRO A 194 2.36 -0.53 1.79
N VAL A 195 3.17 0.51 2.01
CA VAL A 195 4.63 0.42 1.91
C VAL A 195 5.17 -0.63 2.88
N LEU A 196 4.81 -0.52 4.16
CA LEU A 196 5.30 -1.42 5.21
C LEU A 196 4.74 -2.84 5.05
N GLU A 197 3.48 -2.98 4.64
CA GLU A 197 2.88 -4.27 4.31
C GLU A 197 3.67 -4.98 3.21
N LYS A 198 3.98 -4.27 2.11
CA LYS A 198 4.81 -4.83 1.03
C LYS A 198 6.23 -5.13 1.48
N ALA A 199 6.79 -4.37 2.43
CA ALA A 199 8.09 -4.67 3.02
C ALA A 199 8.10 -5.97 3.85
N VAL A 200 7.01 -6.29 4.55
CA VAL A 200 6.84 -7.59 5.21
C VAL A 200 6.78 -8.71 4.15
N LYS A 201 5.91 -8.55 3.15
CA LYS A 201 5.72 -9.55 2.08
C LYS A 201 6.97 -9.78 1.22
N ALA A 202 7.80 -8.76 1.03
CA ALA A 202 9.07 -8.86 0.34
C ALA A 202 10.18 -9.51 1.19
N GLY A 203 9.94 -9.74 2.49
CA GLY A 203 10.92 -10.29 3.43
C GLY A 203 11.94 -9.26 3.95
N ASN A 204 11.74 -7.97 3.67
CA ASN A 204 12.58 -6.90 4.22
C ASN A 204 12.32 -6.72 5.72
N ILE A 205 11.07 -6.91 6.14
CA ILE A 205 10.67 -7.03 7.54
C ILE A 205 10.34 -8.50 7.80
N ILE A 206 11.13 -9.15 8.64
CA ILE A 206 10.98 -10.56 8.99
C ILE A 206 10.16 -10.64 10.26
N ILE A 207 9.09 -11.44 10.24
CA ILE A 207 8.24 -11.68 11.41
C ILE A 207 9.02 -12.56 12.41
N PRO A 208 9.17 -12.13 13.67
CA PRO A 208 9.89 -12.91 14.67
C PRO A 208 9.03 -14.06 15.18
N GLU A 209 9.62 -15.23 15.45
CA GLU A 209 8.88 -16.41 15.94
C GLU A 209 8.13 -16.11 17.25
N GLU A 210 8.71 -15.25 18.10
CA GLU A 210 8.12 -14.82 19.37
C GLU A 210 6.78 -14.08 19.19
N PHE A 211 6.53 -13.48 18.02
CA PHE A 211 5.26 -12.85 17.75
C PHE A 211 4.12 -13.88 17.68
N GLU A 212 4.35 -15.04 17.07
CA GLU A 212 3.31 -16.06 16.87
C GLU A 212 2.91 -16.76 18.17
N VAL A 213 3.81 -16.77 19.17
CA VAL A 213 3.59 -17.46 20.44
C VAL A 213 2.28 -16.99 21.10
N GLY A 214 1.39 -17.95 21.35
CA GLY A 214 0.10 -17.73 22.01
C GLY A 214 -1.09 -17.54 21.06
N PHE A 215 -0.86 -17.30 19.77
CA PHE A 215 -1.94 -17.26 18.80
C PHE A 215 -2.45 -18.67 18.45
N ASP A 216 -3.76 -18.76 18.26
CA ASP A 216 -4.41 -19.91 17.62
C ASP A 216 -4.96 -19.45 16.27
N HIS A 217 -4.29 -19.83 15.19
CA HIS A 217 -4.65 -19.52 13.81
C HIS A 217 -5.52 -20.61 13.15
N VAL A 218 -6.15 -21.49 13.94
CA VAL A 218 -6.94 -22.62 13.43
C VAL A 218 -8.38 -22.54 13.89
N THR A 219 -8.64 -22.27 15.17
CA THR A 219 -10.01 -22.25 15.70
C THR A 219 -10.75 -21.01 15.25
N ASN A 220 -11.95 -21.18 14.71
CA ASN A 220 -12.80 -20.08 14.27
C ASN A 220 -13.00 -19.02 15.36
N LEU A 221 -13.06 -17.77 14.93
CA LEU A 221 -13.31 -16.61 15.78
C LEU A 221 -14.81 -16.44 16.00
N ILE A 222 -15.18 -16.15 17.24
CA ILE A 222 -16.53 -15.72 17.61
C ILE A 222 -16.52 -14.20 17.75
N ALA A 223 -17.52 -13.56 17.15
CA ALA A 223 -17.68 -12.12 17.12
C ALA A 223 -19.16 -11.74 17.23
N GLY A 224 -19.44 -10.46 17.47
CA GLY A 224 -20.77 -9.94 17.66
C GLY A 224 -21.12 -9.62 19.12
N LEU A 225 -22.17 -8.81 19.25
CA LEU A 225 -22.65 -8.27 20.52
C LEU A 225 -23.14 -9.38 21.47
N GLY A 226 -22.64 -9.39 22.70
CA GLY A 226 -23.06 -10.34 23.74
C GLY A 226 -22.31 -11.69 23.72
N MET A 227 -21.26 -11.81 22.91
CA MET A 227 -20.43 -13.01 22.80
C MET A 227 -19.09 -12.89 23.54
N GLU A 228 -18.90 -11.85 24.35
CA GLU A 228 -17.63 -11.52 25.01
C GLU A 228 -17.14 -12.59 25.99
N ASP A 229 -18.06 -13.41 26.52
CA ASP A 229 -17.75 -14.52 27.43
C ASP A 229 -17.39 -15.83 26.69
N ASP A 230 -17.49 -15.86 25.36
CA ASP A 230 -17.11 -17.04 24.57
C ASP A 230 -15.58 -17.21 24.60
N PRO A 231 -15.05 -18.42 24.86
CA PRO A 231 -13.61 -18.66 24.88
C PRO A 231 -12.92 -18.39 23.53
N ASN A 232 -13.67 -18.39 22.44
CA ASN A 232 -13.20 -18.09 21.09
C ASN A 232 -13.49 -16.66 20.65
N TYR A 233 -13.90 -15.77 21.57
CA TYR A 233 -14.12 -14.38 21.27
C TYR A 233 -12.85 -13.72 20.71
N TYR A 234 -12.99 -13.00 19.60
CA TYR A 234 -11.86 -12.57 18.79
C TYR A 234 -10.88 -11.65 19.53
N LEU A 235 -11.37 -10.69 20.32
CA LEU A 235 -10.51 -9.73 21.03
C LEU A 235 -9.70 -10.37 22.18
N THR A 236 -10.31 -11.29 22.94
CA THR A 236 -9.60 -12.01 24.01
C THR A 236 -8.53 -12.94 23.45
N ARG A 237 -8.73 -13.41 22.21
CA ARG A 237 -7.73 -14.17 21.42
C ARG A 237 -6.73 -13.29 20.66
N GLY A 238 -6.75 -11.98 20.86
CA GLY A 238 -5.75 -11.09 20.28
C GLY A 238 -5.97 -10.74 18.80
N TYR A 239 -7.20 -10.85 18.29
CA TYR A 239 -7.51 -10.41 16.94
C TYR A 239 -8.30 -9.10 17.00
N PRO A 240 -7.74 -7.94 16.65
CA PRO A 240 -8.43 -6.64 16.76
C PRO A 240 -9.42 -6.36 15.62
N GLY A 241 -9.50 -7.22 14.60
CA GLY A 241 -10.18 -6.94 13.34
C GLY A 241 -9.24 -6.38 12.28
N SER A 242 -9.79 -5.76 11.24
CA SER A 242 -9.00 -5.24 10.10
C SER A 242 -9.14 -3.73 9.97
N VAL A 243 -8.01 -3.01 9.98
CA VAL A 243 -7.99 -1.57 9.69
C VAL A 243 -8.34 -1.37 8.21
N ASN A 244 -9.24 -0.44 7.91
CA ASN A 244 -9.51 -0.02 6.54
C ASN A 244 -8.31 0.80 6.03
N THR A 245 -7.39 0.17 5.30
CA THR A 245 -6.18 0.84 4.78
C THR A 245 -6.45 1.75 3.58
N TYR A 246 -7.61 1.64 2.94
CA TYR A 246 -8.00 2.50 1.80
C TYR A 246 -8.26 3.95 2.23
N VAL A 247 -8.87 4.15 3.41
CA VAL A 247 -9.20 5.49 3.92
C VAL A 247 -8.75 5.76 5.36
N PHE A 248 -8.28 4.75 6.08
CA PHE A 248 -7.77 4.84 7.46
C PHE A 248 -8.76 5.47 8.46
N ASN A 249 -10.06 5.14 8.36
CA ASN A 249 -11.12 5.76 9.18
C ASN A 249 -11.92 4.78 10.06
N SER A 250 -11.66 3.48 9.96
CA SER A 250 -12.44 2.45 10.62
C SER A 250 -11.65 1.15 10.77
N ILE A 251 -12.11 0.33 11.72
CA ILE A 251 -11.68 -1.06 11.90
C ILE A 251 -12.92 -1.93 11.73
N SER A 252 -12.86 -2.95 10.89
CA SER A 252 -13.92 -3.93 10.75
C SER A 252 -13.74 -5.08 11.73
N GLU A 253 -14.83 -5.43 12.41
CA GLU A 253 -14.91 -6.66 13.20
C GLU A 253 -14.86 -7.89 12.25
N PRO A 254 -14.17 -8.99 12.61
CA PRO A 254 -14.25 -10.23 11.84
C PRO A 254 -15.70 -10.75 11.80
N ALA A 255 -16.04 -11.46 10.73
CA ALA A 255 -17.34 -12.12 10.66
C ALA A 255 -17.46 -13.16 11.78
N ASN A 256 -18.65 -13.29 12.37
CA ASN A 256 -18.87 -14.32 13.38
C ASN A 256 -18.68 -15.72 12.76
N ASN A 257 -17.99 -16.60 13.50
CA ASN A 257 -17.62 -17.95 13.06
C ASN A 257 -16.75 -17.95 11.80
N SER A 258 -15.80 -17.01 11.68
CA SER A 258 -14.82 -16.95 10.60
C SER A 258 -13.51 -17.64 10.97
N TYR A 259 -12.72 -18.01 9.96
CA TYR A 259 -11.33 -18.39 10.20
C TYR A 259 -10.52 -17.18 10.71
N PRO A 260 -9.58 -17.41 11.64
CA PRO A 260 -8.61 -16.38 12.02
C PRO A 260 -7.64 -16.09 10.85
N PRO A 261 -7.05 -14.88 10.82
CA PRO A 261 -5.97 -14.57 9.88
C PRO A 261 -4.73 -15.44 10.13
N THR A 262 -3.89 -15.58 9.12
CA THR A 262 -2.56 -16.21 9.21
C THR A 262 -1.61 -15.40 10.12
N ASN A 263 -0.48 -15.98 10.50
CA ASN A 263 0.54 -15.26 11.29
C ASN A 263 1.03 -13.98 10.57
N GLU A 264 1.26 -14.05 9.25
CA GLU A 264 1.66 -12.89 8.44
C GLU A 264 0.60 -11.78 8.46
N GLU A 265 -0.65 -12.13 8.17
CA GLU A 265 -1.78 -11.19 8.20
C GLU A 265 -2.01 -10.60 9.59
N THR A 266 -1.79 -11.40 10.65
CA THR A 266 -1.92 -10.95 12.04
C THR A 266 -0.84 -9.93 12.36
N PHE A 267 0.42 -10.19 12.02
CA PHE A 267 1.52 -9.24 12.24
C PHE A 267 1.28 -7.91 11.50
N ILE A 268 0.91 -7.99 10.22
CA ILE A 268 0.54 -6.83 9.40
C ILE A 268 -0.65 -6.09 10.03
N GLY A 269 -1.66 -6.81 10.51
CA GLY A 269 -2.83 -6.25 11.19
C GLY A 269 -2.45 -5.43 12.44
N TYR A 270 -1.52 -5.91 13.27
CA TYR A 270 -1.02 -5.17 14.42
C TYR A 270 -0.18 -3.94 14.03
N MET A 271 0.58 -4.03 12.94
CA MET A 271 1.29 -2.88 12.38
C MET A 271 0.31 -1.79 11.91
N HIS A 272 -0.75 -2.16 11.19
CA HIS A 272 -1.80 -1.23 10.78
C HIS A 272 -2.57 -0.67 11.98
N LEU A 273 -2.87 -1.51 12.98
CA LEU A 273 -3.51 -1.07 14.22
C LEU A 273 -2.65 -0.01 14.94
N SER A 274 -1.33 -0.21 14.96
CA SER A 274 -0.37 0.74 15.55
C SER A 274 -0.28 2.06 14.81
N MET A 275 -0.63 2.08 13.52
CA MET A 275 -0.78 3.30 12.72
C MET A 275 -2.16 3.96 12.93
N TYR A 276 -3.16 3.18 13.30
CA TYR A 276 -4.52 3.66 13.53
C TYR A 276 -4.69 4.25 14.95
N TYR A 277 -4.15 3.58 15.97
CA TYR A 277 -4.19 4.02 17.36
C TYR A 277 -2.79 4.29 17.91
N ASN A 278 -2.65 5.39 18.66
CA ASN A 278 -1.53 5.56 19.58
C ASN A 278 -1.80 4.78 20.89
N GLN A 279 -0.80 4.71 21.78
CA GLN A 279 -0.92 3.93 23.02
C GLN A 279 -2.09 4.38 23.90
N ALA A 280 -2.32 5.69 24.02
CA ALA A 280 -3.41 6.24 24.82
C ALA A 280 -4.77 5.79 24.27
N ARG A 281 -4.98 5.93 22.96
CA ARG A 281 -6.24 5.54 22.33
C ARG A 281 -6.45 4.02 22.35
N LEU A 282 -5.38 3.24 22.20
CA LEU A 282 -5.47 1.79 22.36
C LEU A 282 -5.93 1.41 23.76
N ALA A 283 -5.37 2.01 24.81
CA ALA A 283 -5.74 1.71 26.20
C ALA A 283 -7.21 2.05 26.51
N GLU A 284 -7.79 3.05 25.84
CA GLU A 284 -9.21 3.38 25.94
C GLU A 284 -10.12 2.37 25.24
N VAL A 285 -9.71 1.89 24.05
CA VAL A 285 -10.54 1.02 23.20
C VAL A 285 -10.38 -0.46 23.56
N TYR A 286 -9.15 -0.88 23.86
CA TYR A 286 -8.77 -2.24 24.23
C TYR A 286 -8.00 -2.22 25.55
N PRO A 287 -8.69 -2.05 26.70
CA PRO A 287 -8.02 -1.93 27.97
C PRO A 287 -7.35 -3.27 28.37
N ALA A 288 -6.14 -3.17 28.93
CA ALA A 288 -5.27 -4.33 29.18
C ALA A 288 -5.81 -5.30 30.23
N ASP A 289 -6.69 -4.86 31.12
CA ASP A 289 -7.38 -5.71 32.09
C ASP A 289 -8.40 -6.64 31.42
N LYS A 290 -8.99 -6.21 30.29
CA LYS A 290 -9.94 -6.99 29.50
C LYS A 290 -9.27 -7.78 28.37
N TYR A 291 -8.28 -7.19 27.70
CA TYR A 291 -7.62 -7.78 26.52
C TYR A 291 -6.09 -7.79 26.65
N PRO A 292 -5.53 -8.44 27.69
CA PRO A 292 -4.09 -8.39 27.99
C PRO A 292 -3.23 -8.88 26.82
N PHE A 293 -3.62 -9.99 26.18
CA PHE A 293 -2.88 -10.57 25.07
C PHE A 293 -2.80 -9.64 23.84
N LEU A 294 -3.91 -8.96 23.51
CA LEU A 294 -3.94 -7.97 22.43
C LEU A 294 -3.00 -6.80 22.73
N THR A 295 -3.07 -6.25 23.94
CA THR A 295 -2.22 -5.12 24.34
C THR A 295 -0.74 -5.47 24.38
N GLU A 296 -0.40 -6.70 24.79
CA GLU A 296 0.97 -7.21 24.76
C GLU A 296 1.50 -7.28 23.32
N LYS A 297 0.74 -7.88 22.40
CA LYS A 297 1.15 -8.03 20.99
C LYS A 297 1.26 -6.68 20.28
N PHE A 298 0.38 -5.73 20.61
CA PHE A 298 0.48 -4.36 20.12
C PHE A 298 1.81 -3.71 20.54
N ALA A 299 2.13 -3.73 21.84
CA ALA A 299 3.37 -3.16 22.34
C ALA A 299 4.61 -3.87 21.78
N PHE A 300 4.51 -5.20 21.60
CA PHE A 300 5.56 -6.00 20.97
C PHE A 300 5.86 -5.54 19.55
N VAL A 301 4.84 -5.39 18.68
CA VAL A 301 5.05 -4.98 17.28
C VAL A 301 5.67 -3.59 17.20
N GLN A 302 5.17 -2.62 17.98
CA GLN A 302 5.74 -1.28 18.03
C GLN A 302 7.23 -1.30 18.43
N LYS A 303 7.55 -2.01 19.51
CA LYS A 303 8.92 -2.13 20.01
C LYS A 303 9.83 -2.82 19.01
N TYR A 304 9.38 -3.94 18.44
CA TYR A 304 10.16 -4.74 17.51
C TYR A 304 10.53 -3.96 16.24
N LEU A 305 9.57 -3.28 15.62
CA LEU A 305 9.81 -2.49 14.41
C LEU A 305 10.72 -1.28 14.68
N LYS A 306 10.56 -0.63 15.83
CA LYS A 306 11.42 0.47 16.24
C LYS A 306 12.86 0.01 16.50
N ASP A 307 13.04 -1.02 17.31
CA ASP A 307 14.36 -1.47 17.76
C ASP A 307 15.16 -2.15 16.64
N LYS A 308 14.51 -2.97 15.80
CA LYS A 308 15.20 -3.77 14.78
C LYS A 308 15.26 -3.09 13.42
N TYR A 309 14.21 -2.37 13.04
CA TYR A 309 14.06 -1.79 11.69
C TYR A 309 14.10 -0.27 11.68
N GLN A 310 14.20 0.39 12.85
CA GLN A 310 14.16 1.85 12.97
C GLN A 310 12.86 2.44 12.40
N ILE A 311 11.75 1.68 12.49
CA ILE A 311 10.42 2.12 12.08
C ILE A 311 9.60 2.43 13.34
N ASP A 312 9.41 3.72 13.59
CA ASP A 312 8.63 4.21 14.73
C ASP A 312 7.16 4.39 14.33
N LEU A 313 6.36 3.35 14.58
CA LEU A 313 4.93 3.35 14.29
C LEU A 313 4.16 4.41 15.10
N GLU A 314 4.63 4.76 16.28
CA GLU A 314 4.00 5.80 17.10
C GLU A 314 4.27 7.19 16.51
N ALA A 315 5.50 7.44 16.04
CA ALA A 315 5.84 8.66 15.30
C ALA A 315 5.02 8.76 13.99
N ILE A 316 4.84 7.66 13.26
CA ILE A 316 3.97 7.61 12.08
C ILE A 316 2.53 7.99 12.44
N THR A 317 2.01 7.46 13.56
CA THR A 317 0.66 7.76 14.02
C THR A 317 0.48 9.23 14.37
N ASN A 318 1.45 9.80 15.08
CA ASN A 318 1.37 11.17 15.58
C ASN A 318 1.74 12.22 14.53
N GLY A 319 2.62 11.88 13.58
CA GLY A 319 3.09 12.79 12.52
C GLY A 319 4.11 13.82 12.98
N PRO A 320 4.60 14.69 12.05
CA PRO A 320 5.57 15.71 12.40
C PRO A 320 4.90 16.79 13.28
N GLU A 321 5.67 17.44 14.15
CA GLU A 321 5.18 18.57 14.96
C GLU A 321 4.79 19.75 14.07
N ASP A 322 5.65 20.10 13.11
CA ASP A 322 5.37 21.06 12.04
C ASP A 322 4.60 20.36 10.92
N TRP A 323 3.28 20.28 11.10
CA TRP A 323 2.40 19.55 10.21
C TRP A 323 1.71 20.41 9.17
N ASP A 324 1.68 21.72 9.39
CA ASP A 324 0.90 22.61 8.55
C ASP A 324 1.51 22.66 7.15
N LEU A 325 0.69 22.31 6.16
CA LEU A 325 1.06 22.33 4.75
C LEU A 325 -0.01 23.15 4.04
N PRO A 326 0.29 24.41 3.66
CA PRO A 326 -0.67 25.28 2.99
C PRO A 326 -1.18 24.63 1.70
N LEU A 327 -2.49 24.52 1.56
CA LEU A 327 -3.08 23.94 0.35
C LEU A 327 -2.74 24.78 -0.88
N PRO A 328 -2.40 24.13 -2.02
CA PRO A 328 -2.17 24.84 -3.27
C PRO A 328 -3.49 25.38 -3.84
N PRO A 329 -3.45 26.37 -4.76
CA PRO A 329 -4.61 26.74 -5.55
C PRO A 329 -5.12 25.52 -6.33
N ILE A 330 -6.38 25.15 -6.09
CA ILE A 330 -7.06 24.06 -6.81
C ILE A 330 -7.76 24.70 -8.01
N PRO A 331 -7.56 24.20 -9.24
CA PRO A 331 -8.28 24.71 -10.40
C PRO A 331 -9.79 24.62 -10.20
N GLU A 332 -10.50 25.72 -10.46
CA GLU A 332 -11.95 25.68 -10.55
C GLU A 332 -12.35 24.85 -11.78
N THR A 333 -13.33 23.96 -11.63
CA THR A 333 -14.01 23.36 -12.78
C THR A 333 -14.58 24.50 -13.63
N PRO A 334 -14.29 24.54 -14.95
CA PRO A 334 -14.95 25.51 -15.82
C PRO A 334 -16.46 25.37 -15.66
N ASP A 335 -17.17 26.47 -15.44
CA ASP A 335 -18.63 26.47 -15.52
C ASP A 335 -19.02 25.85 -16.87
N GLU A 336 -19.81 24.77 -16.85
CA GLU A 336 -20.39 24.22 -18.07
C GLU A 336 -21.31 25.30 -18.68
N GLU A 337 -20.84 25.98 -19.74
CA GLU A 337 -21.67 26.88 -20.58
C GLU A 337 -22.74 26.13 -21.37
#